data_AF-A0A399JD55-F1
#
_entry.id   AF-A0A399JD55-F1
#
_cell.length_a   1.000
_cell.length_b   1.000
_cell.length_c   1.000
_cell.angle_alpha   90.00
_cell.angle_beta   90.00
_cell.angle_gamma   90.00
#
_symmetry.space_group_name_H-M   'P 1'
#
loop_
_entity.id
_entity.type
_entity.pdbx_description
1 polymer ?
#
loop_
_entity_poly.entity_id
_entity_poly.type
_entity_poly.pdbx_seq_one_letter_code
_entity_poly.pdbx_strand_id
1 'polypeptide(L)'
;MAVENLLVEYRALCVLESGDEPANLSLAEITRLDLRCLMNGSFAPSWPQRGAYQGRWFYSRSGAHAHFESLAERSLLTLLDYEGLYVAVVTGSLTILSPRGSSPLPREPWALGKTASGEVDLIFKPGRITDAERAFAERSMRAGLGVRFLEKPPDGLKALAETAAAYRQQRWSPDDKGLLHGLRH
;
A
#
# COMPACT_ATOMS: atom_id res chain seq x y z
N MET A 1 7.02 24.54 -25.76
CA MET A 1 5.77 23.77 -25.90
C MET A 1 5.12 23.69 -24.54
N ALA A 2 4.01 24.40 -24.35
CA ALA A 2 3.22 24.29 -23.13
C ALA A 2 2.40 23.00 -23.24
N VAL A 3 2.64 22.04 -22.34
CA VAL A 3 1.80 20.85 -22.22
C VAL A 3 0.50 21.29 -21.55
N GLU A 4 -0.49 21.70 -22.34
CA GLU A 4 -1.87 21.88 -21.89
C GLU A 4 -2.52 20.52 -21.61
N ASN A 5 -2.03 19.79 -20.60
CA ASN A 5 -2.78 18.66 -20.03
C ASN A 5 -3.71 19.20 -18.94
N LEU A 6 -4.88 19.65 -19.38
CA LEU A 6 -5.98 20.17 -18.57
C LEU A 6 -6.73 18.99 -17.93
N LEU A 7 -6.32 18.53 -16.75
CA LEU A 7 -7.00 17.45 -16.03
C LEU A 7 -8.42 17.86 -15.63
N VAL A 8 -9.44 17.31 -16.33
CA VAL A 8 -10.87 17.51 -16.02
C VAL A 8 -11.37 16.51 -14.96
N GLU A 9 -10.63 15.42 -14.78
CA GLU A 9 -10.94 14.32 -13.86
C GLU A 9 -9.72 13.93 -13.02
N TYR A 10 -9.95 13.13 -11.98
CA TYR A 10 -8.86 12.54 -11.20
C TYR A 10 -8.08 11.57 -12.08
N ARG A 11 -6.76 11.69 -12.05
CA ARG A 11 -5.85 10.76 -12.71
C ARG A 11 -4.91 10.15 -11.69
N ALA A 12 -4.36 9.00 -12.01
CA ALA A 12 -3.32 8.39 -11.23
C ALA A 12 -2.07 8.20 -12.06
N LEU A 13 -0.93 8.62 -11.49
CA LEU A 13 0.39 8.34 -12.02
C LEU A 13 0.96 7.13 -11.30
N CYS A 14 1.45 6.15 -12.05
CA CYS A 14 2.19 5.00 -11.52
C CYS A 14 3.30 4.57 -12.48
N VAL A 15 4.32 3.92 -11.96
CA VAL A 15 5.38 3.30 -12.79
C VAL A 15 5.09 1.81 -12.92
N LEU A 16 5.11 1.31 -14.16
CA LEU A 16 4.91 -0.10 -14.47
C LEU A 16 6.26 -0.77 -14.75
N GLU A 17 6.42 -2.03 -14.36
CA GLU A 17 7.66 -2.81 -14.57
C GLU A 17 8.07 -2.90 -16.05
N SER A 18 7.10 -2.82 -16.97
CA SER A 18 7.32 -2.95 -18.41
C SER A 18 7.74 -1.66 -19.12
N GLY A 19 7.89 -0.53 -18.43
CA GLY A 19 8.12 0.76 -19.09
C GLY A 19 8.91 1.77 -18.26
N ASP A 20 9.77 2.52 -18.95
CA ASP A 20 10.56 3.60 -18.36
C ASP A 20 9.73 4.87 -18.10
N GLU A 21 8.53 4.99 -18.69
CA GLU A 21 7.65 6.15 -18.55
C GLU A 21 6.49 5.90 -17.57
N PRO A 22 6.13 6.90 -16.74
CA PRO A 22 4.99 6.78 -15.84
C PRO A 22 3.68 6.70 -16.62
N ALA A 23 2.85 5.73 -16.28
CA ALA A 23 1.50 5.58 -16.82
C ALA A 23 0.55 6.62 -16.20
N ASN A 24 -0.26 7.27 -17.03
CA ASN A 24 -1.29 8.24 -16.63
C ASN A 24 -2.68 7.66 -16.83
N LEU A 25 -3.24 7.10 -15.76
CA LEU A 25 -4.46 6.31 -15.75
C LEU A 25 -5.64 7.11 -15.22
N SER A 26 -6.83 6.87 -15.76
CA SER A 26 -8.10 7.20 -15.10
C SER A 26 -8.33 6.28 -13.90
N LEU A 27 -9.23 6.68 -12.99
CA LEU A 27 -9.62 5.84 -11.85
C LEU A 27 -10.15 4.47 -12.29
N ALA A 28 -10.94 4.41 -13.38
CA ALA A 28 -11.47 3.15 -13.88
C ALA A 28 -10.37 2.21 -14.41
N GLU A 29 -9.30 2.75 -14.99
CA GLU A 29 -8.18 1.95 -15.50
C GLU A 29 -7.36 1.31 -14.38
N ILE A 30 -7.29 1.93 -13.19
CA ILE A 30 -6.61 1.35 -12.00
C ILE A 30 -7.22 -0.01 -11.63
N THR A 31 -8.54 -0.19 -11.80
CA THR A 31 -9.25 -1.45 -11.48
C THR A 31 -8.72 -2.65 -12.27
N ARG A 32 -8.10 -2.40 -13.42
CA ARG A 32 -7.59 -3.42 -14.35
C ARG A 32 -6.11 -3.72 -14.15
N LEU A 33 -5.44 -3.02 -13.25
CA LEU A 33 -4.02 -3.21 -13.01
C LEU A 33 -3.75 -4.59 -12.41
N ASP A 34 -2.76 -5.27 -12.98
CA ASP A 34 -2.08 -6.32 -12.26
C ASP A 34 -1.11 -5.67 -11.29
N LEU A 35 -1.43 -5.74 -9.99
CA LEU A 35 -0.61 -5.11 -8.96
C LEU A 35 0.83 -5.66 -8.95
N ARG A 36 1.09 -6.85 -9.52
CA ARG A 36 2.44 -7.41 -9.63
C ARG A 36 3.33 -6.61 -10.59
N CYS A 37 2.74 -5.92 -11.55
CA CYS A 37 3.45 -5.11 -12.54
C CYS A 37 3.71 -3.68 -12.06
N LEU A 38 3.27 -3.31 -10.86
CA LEU A 38 3.51 -1.98 -10.32
C LEU A 38 4.89 -1.91 -9.68
N MET A 39 5.68 -0.94 -10.11
CA MET A 39 6.90 -0.57 -9.41
C MET A 39 6.57 0.34 -8.23
N ASN A 40 7.30 0.15 -7.13
CA ASN A 40 7.23 1.08 -6.01
C ASN A 40 7.94 2.37 -6.43
N GLY A 41 7.17 3.44 -6.61
CA GLY A 41 7.68 4.76 -7.01
C GLY A 41 8.55 5.42 -5.94
N SER A 42 8.51 4.92 -4.69
CA SER A 42 9.24 5.49 -3.55
C SER A 42 10.69 5.06 -3.40
N PHE A 43 11.28 4.26 -4.31
CA PHE A 43 12.71 4.00 -4.24
C PHE A 43 13.50 5.21 -4.78
N ALA A 44 13.41 6.35 -4.12
CA ALA A 44 14.41 7.41 -4.22
C ALA A 44 15.66 6.92 -3.47
N PRO A 45 16.78 6.58 -4.13
CA PRO A 45 17.92 5.94 -3.46
C PRO A 45 18.69 6.84 -2.50
N SER A 46 18.33 8.11 -2.31
CA SER A 46 19.19 9.09 -1.65
C SER A 46 18.45 10.31 -1.07
N TRP A 47 17.72 10.14 0.05
CA TRP A 47 17.36 11.27 0.92
C TRP A 47 18.22 11.21 2.21
N PRO A 48 18.82 12.32 2.71
CA PRO A 48 19.77 12.31 3.84
C PRO A 48 19.20 11.98 5.23
N GLN A 49 18.03 11.36 5.30
CA GLN A 49 17.40 10.90 6.55
C GLN A 49 16.81 9.49 6.36
N ARG A 50 17.66 8.53 5.98
CA ARG A 50 17.30 7.11 6.06
C ARG A 50 16.93 6.78 7.52
N GLY A 51 15.64 6.72 7.81
CA GLY A 51 15.14 6.26 9.10
C GLY A 51 15.51 4.78 9.29
N ALA A 52 15.82 4.38 10.52
CA ALA A 52 16.27 3.02 10.87
C ALA A 52 15.24 1.89 10.56
N TYR A 53 14.06 2.22 10.03
CA TYR A 53 12.90 1.34 9.94
C TYR A 53 12.28 1.30 8.53
N GLN A 54 13.08 1.44 7.48
CA GLN A 54 12.66 1.14 6.11
C GLN A 54 12.93 -0.34 5.80
N GLY A 55 12.08 -0.98 5.01
CA GLY A 55 12.30 -2.39 4.68
C GLY A 55 11.24 -3.00 3.78
N ARG A 56 11.25 -4.32 3.74
CA ARG A 56 10.31 -5.16 2.99
C ARG A 56 9.56 -6.07 3.96
N TRP A 57 8.24 -6.11 3.82
CA TRP A 57 7.34 -6.99 4.56
C TRP A 57 6.86 -8.10 3.62
N PHE A 58 7.09 -9.36 3.99
CA PHE A 58 6.56 -10.50 3.25
C PHE A 58 5.06 -10.62 3.50
N TYR A 59 4.24 -10.33 2.49
CA TYR A 59 2.80 -10.45 2.57
C TYR A 59 2.39 -11.89 2.27
N SER A 60 1.90 -12.61 3.29
CA SER A 60 1.83 -14.08 3.26
C SER A 60 0.96 -14.65 2.14
N ARG A 61 -0.04 -13.88 1.70
CA ARG A 61 -1.04 -14.32 0.72
C ARG A 61 -0.63 -14.11 -0.73
N SER A 62 0.14 -13.06 -1.00
CA SER A 62 0.69 -12.83 -2.34
C SER A 62 2.01 -13.56 -2.54
N GLY A 63 2.70 -13.94 -1.45
CA GLY A 63 4.09 -14.40 -1.51
C GLY A 63 5.04 -13.30 -1.99
N ALA A 64 4.62 -12.04 -1.96
CA ALA A 64 5.39 -10.89 -2.45
C ALA A 64 5.74 -9.93 -1.31
N HIS A 65 6.76 -9.11 -1.55
CA HIS A 65 7.21 -8.12 -0.58
C HIS A 65 6.53 -6.77 -0.81
N ALA A 66 5.83 -6.27 0.21
CA ALA A 66 5.38 -4.88 0.27
C ALA A 66 6.46 -4.02 0.94
N HIS A 67 6.67 -2.80 0.47
CA HIS A 67 7.66 -1.90 1.05
C HIS A 67 7.06 -1.13 2.23
N PHE A 68 7.91 -0.74 3.18
CA PHE A 68 7.51 0.19 4.23
C PHE A 68 8.64 1.15 4.55
N GLU A 69 8.27 2.36 4.95
CA GLU A 69 9.20 3.44 5.27
C GLU A 69 9.22 3.76 6.78
N SER A 70 8.33 3.14 7.56
CA SER A 70 8.26 3.33 9.01
C SER A 70 7.74 2.10 9.76
N LEU A 71 7.99 2.05 11.08
CA LEU A 71 7.38 1.04 11.96
C LEU A 71 5.84 1.07 11.95
N ALA A 72 5.26 2.26 11.79
CA ALA A 72 3.82 2.41 11.69
C ALA A 72 3.29 1.70 10.44
N GLU A 73 3.94 1.88 9.29
CA GLU A 73 3.59 1.19 8.05
C GLU A 73 3.80 -0.32 8.15
N ARG A 74 4.91 -0.77 8.75
CA ARG A 74 5.11 -2.20 9.02
C ARG A 74 3.96 -2.76 9.84
N SER A 75 3.53 -2.05 10.89
CA SER A 75 2.40 -2.48 11.73
C SER A 75 1.09 -2.57 10.93
N LEU A 76 0.83 -1.60 10.04
CA LEU A 76 -0.35 -1.63 9.17
C LEU A 76 -0.31 -2.81 8.19
N LEU A 77 0.85 -3.10 7.58
CA LEU A 77 1.02 -4.27 6.71
C LEU A 77 0.79 -5.58 7.46
N THR A 78 1.30 -5.69 8.69
CA THR A 78 1.05 -6.85 9.55
C THR A 78 -0.45 -7.03 9.81
N LEU A 79 -1.18 -5.96 10.08
CA LEU A 79 -2.62 -6.02 10.31
C LEU A 79 -3.39 -6.39 9.05
N LEU A 80 -3.05 -5.80 7.90
CA LEU A 80 -3.65 -6.15 6.62
C LEU A 80 -3.43 -7.62 6.26
N ASP A 81 -2.26 -8.18 6.57
CA ASP A 81 -1.96 -9.60 6.36
C ASP A 81 -2.71 -10.50 7.34
N TYR A 82 -2.85 -10.06 8.60
CA TYR A 82 -3.60 -10.76 9.65
C TYR A 82 -5.11 -10.80 9.37
N GLU A 83 -5.73 -9.64 9.10
CA GLU A 83 -7.15 -9.52 8.77
C GLU A 83 -7.50 -10.35 7.55
N GLY A 84 -6.60 -10.34 6.58
CA GLY A 84 -6.74 -11.21 5.45
C GLY A 84 -7.94 -10.88 4.56
N LEU A 85 -8.11 -9.59 4.27
CA LEU A 85 -9.03 -9.15 3.23
C LEU A 85 -8.38 -9.20 1.84
N TYR A 86 -7.11 -8.80 1.77
CA TYR A 86 -6.39 -8.67 0.50
C TYR A 86 -5.57 -9.91 0.19
N VAL A 87 -5.45 -10.23 -1.09
CA VAL A 87 -4.54 -11.26 -1.62
C VAL A 87 -3.23 -10.65 -2.10
N ALA A 88 -3.21 -9.35 -2.41
CA ALA A 88 -2.00 -8.60 -2.74
C ALA A 88 -2.11 -7.15 -2.24
N VAL A 89 -0.99 -6.58 -1.79
CA VAL A 89 -0.86 -5.19 -1.36
C VAL A 89 0.42 -4.60 -1.94
N VAL A 90 0.33 -3.41 -2.54
CA VAL A 90 1.48 -2.66 -3.09
C VAL A 90 1.45 -1.24 -2.55
N THR A 91 2.57 -0.77 -2.03
CA THR A 91 2.68 0.51 -1.30
C THR A 91 3.44 1.55 -2.13
N GLY A 92 3.02 2.81 -2.11
CA GLY A 92 3.79 3.90 -2.74
C GLY A 92 3.95 3.77 -4.27
N SER A 93 3.03 3.06 -4.92
CA SER A 93 3.03 2.84 -6.37
C SER A 93 2.17 3.84 -7.15
N LEU A 94 1.44 4.72 -6.47
CA LEU A 94 0.41 5.58 -7.05
C LEU A 94 0.50 7.01 -6.51
N THR A 95 0.31 8.00 -7.40
CA THR A 95 0.08 9.40 -7.04
C THR A 95 -1.21 9.89 -7.71
N ILE A 96 -2.14 10.45 -6.94
CA ILE A 96 -3.41 10.97 -7.44
C ILE A 96 -3.26 12.44 -7.84
N LEU A 97 -3.53 12.73 -9.10
CA LEU A 97 -3.63 14.08 -9.60
C LEU A 97 -5.08 14.55 -9.52
N SER A 98 -5.29 15.66 -8.80
CA SER A 98 -6.62 16.25 -8.66
C SER A 98 -7.00 17.06 -9.91
N PRO A 99 -8.29 17.06 -10.31
CA PRO A 99 -8.77 17.91 -11.39
C PRO A 99 -8.44 19.38 -11.16
N ARG A 100 -8.24 20.13 -12.25
CA ARG A 100 -8.05 21.58 -12.17
C ARG A 100 -9.27 22.23 -11.52
N GLY A 101 -9.02 23.16 -10.59
CA GLY A 101 -10.09 23.89 -9.89
C GLY A 101 -10.73 23.13 -8.74
N SER A 102 -10.30 21.89 -8.46
CA SER A 102 -10.61 21.21 -7.21
C SER A 102 -9.52 21.46 -6.16
N SER A 103 -9.90 21.38 -4.88
CA SER A 103 -8.93 21.28 -3.81
C SER A 103 -8.13 19.97 -3.97
N PRO A 104 -6.79 20.02 -3.85
CA PRO A 104 -5.97 18.82 -3.93
C PRO A 104 -6.36 17.84 -2.82
N LEU A 105 -6.14 16.55 -3.07
CA LEU A 105 -6.32 15.55 -2.04
C LEU A 105 -5.38 15.86 -0.86
N PRO A 106 -5.88 16.02 0.37
CA PRO A 106 -5.01 16.37 1.51
C PRO A 106 -3.95 15.31 1.82
N ARG A 107 -4.18 14.08 1.36
CA ARG A 107 -3.31 12.93 1.58
C ARG A 107 -3.51 11.93 0.46
N GLU A 108 -2.41 11.37 -0.03
CA GLU A 108 -2.42 10.32 -1.04
C GLU A 108 -2.81 8.94 -0.47
N PRO A 109 -3.40 8.06 -1.30
CA PRO A 109 -3.47 6.64 -1.00
C PRO A 109 -2.07 6.11 -0.67
N TRP A 110 -1.96 5.38 0.44
CA TRP A 110 -0.70 4.76 0.84
C TRP A 110 -0.41 3.48 0.06
N ALA A 111 -1.45 2.70 -0.23
CA ALA A 111 -1.33 1.42 -0.91
C ALA A 111 -2.52 1.12 -1.83
N LEU A 112 -2.31 0.18 -2.74
CA LEU A 112 -3.34 -0.53 -3.47
C LEU A 112 -3.48 -1.93 -2.90
N GLY A 113 -4.70 -2.35 -2.59
CA GLY A 113 -5.04 -3.71 -2.18
C GLY A 113 -5.87 -4.40 -3.26
N LYS A 114 -5.61 -5.68 -3.52
CA LYS A 114 -6.47 -6.51 -4.37
C LYS A 114 -7.13 -7.58 -3.52
N THR A 115 -8.45 -7.70 -3.58
CA THR A 115 -9.21 -8.73 -2.86
C THR A 115 -9.21 -10.04 -3.63
N ALA A 116 -9.67 -11.13 -2.99
CA ALA A 116 -9.82 -12.42 -3.66
C ALA A 116 -10.90 -12.40 -4.76
N SER A 117 -11.91 -11.51 -4.66
CA SER A 117 -12.91 -11.26 -5.71
C SER A 117 -12.35 -10.50 -6.91
N GLY A 118 -11.12 -9.99 -6.81
CA GLY A 118 -10.44 -9.23 -7.86
C GLY A 118 -10.68 -7.72 -7.80
N GLU A 119 -11.43 -7.23 -6.82
CA GLU A 119 -11.65 -5.80 -6.57
C GLU A 119 -10.35 -5.12 -6.12
N VAL A 120 -10.19 -3.86 -6.50
CA VAL A 120 -9.00 -3.06 -6.17
C VAL A 120 -9.41 -1.92 -5.28
N ASP A 121 -8.74 -1.81 -4.13
CA ASP A 121 -8.98 -0.81 -3.11
C ASP A 121 -7.81 0.19 -3.03
N LEU A 122 -8.14 1.48 -2.96
CA LEU A 122 -7.23 2.52 -2.50
C LEU A 122 -7.21 2.52 -0.97
N ILE A 123 -6.05 2.27 -0.38
CA ILE A 123 -5.88 2.15 1.07
C ILE A 123 -5.21 3.41 1.62
N PHE A 124 -5.88 4.09 2.53
CA PHE A 124 -5.38 5.26 3.24
C PHE A 124 -4.95 4.89 4.66
N LYS A 125 -3.84 5.49 5.12
CA LYS A 125 -3.38 5.35 6.51
C LYS A 125 -4.44 5.83 7.52
N PRO A 126 -4.29 5.58 8.81
CA PRO A 126 -5.12 6.21 9.83
C PRO A 126 -5.00 7.74 9.84
N GLY A 127 -6.12 8.42 10.07
CA GLY A 127 -6.20 9.88 10.13
C GLY A 127 -7.63 10.40 10.09
N ARG A 128 -7.80 11.70 10.40
CA ARG A 128 -9.11 12.37 10.28
C ARG A 128 -9.49 12.46 8.80
N ILE A 129 -10.64 11.91 8.44
CA ILE A 129 -11.18 11.98 7.08
C ILE A 129 -11.79 13.36 6.83
N THR A 130 -11.29 14.02 5.79
CA THR A 130 -11.74 15.32 5.30
C THR A 130 -12.89 15.17 4.28
N ASP A 131 -13.63 16.26 4.03
CA ASP A 131 -14.72 16.23 3.04
C ASP A 131 -14.19 16.02 1.61
N ALA A 132 -12.97 16.51 1.32
CA ALA A 132 -12.29 16.25 0.05
C ALA A 132 -11.98 14.76 -0.14
N GLU A 133 -11.49 14.07 0.91
CA GLU A 133 -11.24 12.62 0.87
C GLU A 133 -12.55 11.83 0.73
N ARG A 134 -13.65 12.25 1.37
CA ARG A 134 -14.97 11.61 1.18
C ARG A 134 -15.48 11.77 -0.25
N ALA A 135 -15.42 12.99 -0.78
CA ALA A 135 -15.85 13.28 -2.16
C ALA A 135 -14.99 12.54 -3.19
N PHE A 136 -13.69 12.37 -2.93
CA PHE A 136 -12.83 11.51 -3.74
C PHE A 136 -13.23 10.04 -3.63
N ALA A 137 -13.47 9.53 -2.41
CA ALA A 137 -13.89 8.16 -2.19
C ALA A 137 -15.18 7.81 -2.94
N GLU A 138 -16.18 8.69 -2.92
CA GLU A 138 -17.42 8.51 -3.69
C GLU A 138 -17.17 8.42 -5.20
N ARG A 139 -16.26 9.23 -5.74
CA ARG A 139 -15.91 9.18 -7.17
C ARG A 139 -15.15 7.90 -7.52
N SER A 140 -14.19 7.49 -6.68
CA SER A 140 -13.46 6.24 -6.84
C SER A 140 -14.40 5.03 -6.86
N MET A 141 -15.35 4.98 -5.93
CA MET A 141 -16.37 3.92 -5.89
C MET A 141 -17.26 3.90 -7.13
N ARG A 142 -17.67 5.07 -7.65
CA ARG A 142 -18.42 5.15 -8.93
C ARG A 142 -17.59 4.68 -10.12
N ALA A 143 -16.26 4.80 -10.06
CA ALA A 143 -15.33 4.29 -11.06
C ALA A 143 -14.98 2.80 -10.86
N GLY A 144 -15.54 2.13 -9.85
CA GLY A 144 -15.31 0.71 -9.56
C GLY A 144 -14.09 0.43 -8.65
N LEU A 145 -13.50 1.45 -8.03
CA LEU A 145 -12.44 1.30 -7.03
C LEU A 145 -13.02 1.35 -5.62
N GLY A 146 -12.69 0.36 -4.80
CA GLY A 146 -12.94 0.47 -3.37
C GLY A 146 -12.03 1.52 -2.73
N VAL A 147 -12.47 2.07 -1.60
CA VAL A 147 -11.66 2.99 -0.80
C VAL A 147 -11.73 2.58 0.65
N ARG A 148 -10.56 2.33 1.24
CA ARG A 148 -10.44 1.91 2.64
C ARG A 148 -9.61 2.91 3.42
N PHE A 149 -10.25 3.57 4.38
CA PHE A 149 -9.55 4.35 5.41
C PHE A 149 -9.24 3.43 6.59
N LEU A 150 -7.97 3.16 6.84
CA LEU A 150 -7.59 2.32 7.98
C LEU A 150 -7.84 3.07 9.28
N GLU A 151 -8.27 2.34 10.29
CA GLU A 151 -8.35 2.87 11.66
C GLU A 151 -7.04 2.61 12.39
N LYS A 152 -6.78 3.39 13.45
CA LYS A 152 -5.67 3.08 14.34
C LYS A 152 -5.98 1.73 14.99
N PRO A 153 -5.11 0.72 14.87
CA PRO A 153 -5.35 -0.56 15.51
C PRO A 153 -5.48 -0.40 17.04
N PRO A 154 -6.40 -1.13 17.69
CA PRO A 154 -6.37 -1.28 19.13
C PRO A 154 -5.00 -1.80 19.58
N ASP A 155 -4.47 -1.27 20.68
CA ASP A 155 -3.10 -1.60 21.12
C ASP A 155 -2.88 -3.11 21.32
N GLY A 156 -3.92 -3.84 21.78
CA GLY A 156 -3.87 -5.30 21.93
C GLY A 156 -3.84 -6.08 20.60
N LEU A 157 -4.54 -5.59 19.57
CA LEU A 157 -4.55 -6.23 18.25
C LEU A 157 -3.19 -6.06 17.56
N LYS A 158 -2.56 -4.90 17.73
CA LYS A 158 -1.21 -4.64 17.23
C LYS A 158 -0.20 -5.63 17.82
N ALA A 159 -0.18 -5.78 19.14
CA ALA A 159 0.75 -6.70 19.81
C ALA A 159 0.52 -8.17 19.40
N LEU A 160 -0.74 -8.60 19.27
CA LEU A 160 -1.09 -9.92 18.77
C LEU A 160 -0.59 -10.14 17.33
N ALA A 161 -0.83 -9.17 16.45
CA ALA A 161 -0.45 -9.27 15.05
C ALA A 161 1.09 -9.27 14.90
N GLU A 162 1.81 -8.45 15.66
CA GLU A 162 3.28 -8.44 15.72
C GLU A 162 3.84 -9.76 16.29
N THR A 163 3.17 -10.38 17.26
CA THR A 163 3.57 -11.69 17.79
C THR A 163 3.36 -12.78 16.73
N ALA A 164 2.20 -12.83 16.08
CA ALA A 164 1.90 -13.79 15.02
C ALA A 164 2.87 -13.65 13.82
N ALA A 165 3.22 -12.41 13.49
CA ALA A 165 4.24 -12.07 12.50
C ALA A 165 5.62 -12.64 12.84
N ALA A 166 6.09 -12.43 14.08
CA ALA A 166 7.39 -12.90 14.52
C ALA A 166 7.51 -14.43 14.44
N TYR A 167 6.47 -15.16 14.86
CA TYR A 167 6.42 -16.62 14.74
C TYR A 167 6.49 -17.11 13.28
N ARG A 168 5.88 -16.37 12.34
CA ARG A 168 5.93 -16.72 10.91
C ARG A 168 7.31 -16.44 10.30
N GLN A 169 7.94 -15.32 10.64
CA GLN A 169 9.26 -14.96 10.11
C GLN A 169 10.35 -15.93 10.59
N GLN A 170 10.24 -16.45 11.82
CA GLN A 170 11.16 -17.50 12.30
C GLN A 170 11.06 -18.80 11.47
N ARG A 171 9.87 -19.17 10.98
CA ARG A 171 9.67 -20.37 10.14
C ARG A 171 10.21 -20.26 8.71
N TRP A 172 10.45 -19.04 8.22
CA TRP A 172 10.91 -18.79 6.85
C TRP A 172 12.26 -18.07 6.77
N SER A 173 12.99 -18.00 7.89
CA SER A 173 14.40 -17.60 7.86
C SER A 173 15.21 -18.68 7.10
N PRO A 174 16.02 -18.34 6.08
CA PRO A 174 16.82 -19.31 5.32
C PRO A 174 17.87 -20.07 6.14
N ASP A 175 18.06 -19.74 7.42
CA ASP A 175 19.06 -20.35 8.30
C ASP A 175 18.43 -20.99 9.55
N ASP A 176 17.57 -21.99 9.35
CA ASP A 176 17.13 -22.87 10.45
C ASP A 176 18.10 -24.06 10.63
N LYS A 177 19.37 -23.72 10.85
CA LYS A 177 20.40 -24.62 11.40
C LYS A 177 20.90 -24.16 12.77
N GLY A 178 20.13 -23.37 13.52
CA GLY A 178 20.69 -22.65 14.67
C GLY A 178 19.92 -22.62 16.00
N LEU A 179 18.59 -22.78 16.06
CA LEU A 179 17.86 -22.35 17.27
C LEU A 179 16.74 -23.31 17.77
N LEU A 180 16.95 -24.62 17.64
CA LEU A 180 16.14 -25.64 18.36
C LEU A 180 17.00 -26.63 19.18
N HIS A 181 18.15 -26.18 19.70
CA HIS A 181 18.85 -26.87 20.78
C HIS A 181 18.78 -26.04 22.06
N GLY A 182 17.75 -26.29 22.86
CA GLY A 182 17.69 -25.75 24.21
C GLY A 182 16.26 -25.51 24.63
N LEU A 183 15.54 -26.60 24.93
CA LEU A 183 14.60 -26.74 26.05
C LEU A 183 14.05 -28.18 26.00
N ARG A 184 14.93 -29.12 26.32
CA ARG A 184 14.56 -30.39 26.94
C ARG A 184 15.08 -30.35 28.36
N HIS A 185 14.15 -30.29 29.30
CA HIS A 185 14.07 -30.95 30.62
C HIS A 185 13.29 -30.07 31.58
#